data_AF-A0A6V7XNX7-F1
#
_entry.id   AF-A0A6V7XNX7-F1
#
_cell.length_a   1.000
_cell.length_b   1.000
_cell.length_c   1.000
_cell.angle_alpha   90.00
_cell.angle_beta   90.00
_cell.angle_gamma   90.00
#
_symmetry.space_group_name_H-M   'P 1'
#
loop_
_entity.id
_entity.type
_entity.pdbx_description
1 polymer ?
#
loop_
_entity_poly.entity_id
_entity_poly.type
_entity_poly.pdbx_seq_one_letter_code
_entity_poly.pdbx_strand_id
1 'polypeptide(L)'
;MSTNLNKDGLNFKRWILITGSTDGFGRQLAQELAANIYENFVIIHGRSEKNCQKTVEELEIEQENVGNNRKQRNVDFVAADFSKLSEVAY
;
A
#
# COMPACT_ATOMS: atom_id res chain seq x y z
N MET A 1 -19.35 18.13 13.75
CA MET A 1 -18.73 17.56 12.55
C MET A 1 -18.66 16.06 12.75
N SER A 2 -19.49 15.29 12.06
CA SER A 2 -19.52 13.82 12.20
C SER A 2 -18.32 13.22 11.49
N THR A 3 -17.39 12.64 12.24
CA THR A 3 -16.32 11.81 11.70
C THR A 3 -16.92 10.46 11.32
N ASN A 4 -17.06 10.21 10.01
CA ASN A 4 -17.34 8.89 9.47
C ASN A 4 -16.14 7.98 9.79
N LEU A 5 -16.21 7.30 10.92
CA LEU A 5 -15.27 6.24 11.28
C LEU A 5 -15.64 5.02 10.43
N ASN A 6 -14.78 4.63 9.49
CA ASN A 6 -14.84 3.30 8.90
C ASN A 6 -14.60 2.26 10.00
N LYS A 7 -15.17 1.06 9.82
CA LYS A 7 -15.36 0.00 10.84
C LYS A 7 -14.12 -0.37 11.69
N ASP A 8 -12.92 0.04 11.29
CA ASP A 8 -11.65 -0.27 11.96
C ASP A 8 -11.01 0.93 12.70
N GLY A 9 -11.69 2.08 12.80
CA GLY A 9 -11.20 3.27 13.49
C GLY A 9 -10.03 4.00 12.79
N LEU A 10 -9.71 3.58 11.56
CA LEU A 10 -8.66 4.14 10.72
C LEU A 10 -9.24 5.14 9.71
N ASN A 11 -8.73 6.36 9.75
CA ASN A 11 -9.11 7.42 8.81
C ASN A 11 -7.87 7.95 8.11
N PHE A 12 -7.40 7.21 7.10
CA PHE A 12 -6.32 7.67 6.24
C PHE A 12 -6.81 8.88 5.44
N LYS A 13 -5.99 9.95 5.40
CA LYS A 13 -6.28 11.15 4.63
C LYS A 13 -6.20 10.89 3.12
N ARG A 14 -5.32 9.96 2.71
CA ARG A 14 -5.02 9.66 1.30
C ARG A 14 -4.98 8.16 1.07
N TRP A 15 -5.55 7.75 -0.06
CA TRP A 15 -5.40 6.41 -0.64
C TRP A 15 -4.58 6.57 -1.92
N ILE A 16 -3.48 5.83 -2.03
CA ILE A 16 -2.48 6.05 -3.06
C ILE A 16 -2.20 4.73 -3.77
N LEU A 17 -2.52 4.63 -5.06
CA LEU A 17 -2.13 3.51 -5.91
C LEU A 17 -0.82 3.87 -6.64
N ILE A 18 0.19 3.00 -6.54
CA ILE A 18 1.45 3.15 -7.26
C ILE A 18 1.60 1.96 -8.21
N THR A 19 1.65 2.23 -9.51
CA THR A 19 1.77 1.18 -10.53
C THR A 19 3.21 0.78 -10.78
N GLY A 20 3.49 -0.52 -10.93
CA GLY A 20 4.84 -1.00 -11.25
C GLY A 20 5.82 -0.81 -10.09
N SER A 21 5.33 -0.97 -8.85
CA SER A 21 6.05 -0.61 -7.63
C SER A 21 6.55 -1.80 -6.82
N THR A 22 6.63 -2.99 -7.42
CA THR A 22 7.24 -4.17 -6.77
C THR A 22 8.77 -4.11 -6.78
N ASP A 23 9.37 -3.15 -7.48
CA ASP A 23 10.82 -2.94 -7.56
C ASP A 23 11.15 -1.49 -7.97
N GLY A 24 12.43 -1.15 -8.06
CA GLY A 24 12.94 0.09 -8.61
C GLY A 24 12.43 1.35 -7.91
N PHE A 25 12.24 2.42 -8.68
CA PHE A 25 11.79 3.72 -8.14
C PHE A 25 10.36 3.67 -7.60
N GLY A 26 9.47 2.89 -8.23
CA GLY A 26 8.10 2.73 -7.75
C GLY A 26 8.05 2.14 -6.35
N ARG A 27 8.93 1.18 -6.04
CA ARG A 27 9.08 0.64 -4.68
C ARG A 27 9.58 1.70 -3.70
N GLN A 28 10.60 2.47 -4.06
CA GLN A 28 11.15 3.52 -3.18
C GLN A 28 10.08 4.56 -2.85
N LEU A 29 9.30 5.00 -3.85
CA LEU A 29 8.18 5.90 -3.64
C LEU A 29 7.11 5.27 -2.72
N ALA A 30 6.82 3.98 -2.88
CA ALA A 30 5.89 3.27 -1.99
C ALA A 30 6.38 3.28 -0.54
N GLN A 31 7.67 3.04 -0.33
CA GLN A 31 8.29 3.10 0.99
C GLN A 31 8.17 4.49 1.63
N GLU A 32 8.55 5.54 0.92
CA GLU A 32 8.47 6.93 1.42
C GLU A 32 7.03 7.35 1.76
N LEU A 33 6.07 7.01 0.90
CA LEU A 33 4.68 7.35 1.13
C LEU A 33 4.07 6.53 2.26
N ALA A 34 4.45 5.26 2.39
CA ALA A 34 3.95 4.38 3.44
C ALA A 34 4.53 4.73 4.83
N ALA A 35 5.72 5.35 4.90
CA ALA A 35 6.27 5.87 6.15
C ALA A 35 5.35 6.92 6.84
N ASN A 36 4.44 7.56 6.09
CA ASN A 36 3.39 8.43 6.64
C ASN A 36 2.20 7.61 7.16
N ILE A 37 2.46 6.70 8.10
CA ILE A 37 1.55 5.61 8.54
C ILE A 37 0.18 6.07 9.05
N TYR A 38 0.05 7.31 9.53
CA TYR A 38 -1.22 7.87 10.02
C TYR A 38 -2.02 8.61 8.93
N GLU A 39 -1.42 8.92 7.79
CA GLU A 39 -2.04 9.73 6.74
C GLU A 39 -2.33 8.94 5.47
N ASN A 40 -1.43 8.04 5.10
CA ASN A 40 -1.46 7.38 3.80
C ASN A 40 -1.80 5.90 3.95
N PHE A 41 -2.74 5.43 3.14
CA PHE A 41 -2.87 4.04 2.78
C PHE A 41 -2.29 3.84 1.37
N VAL A 42 -1.27 3.00 1.25
CA VAL A 42 -0.54 2.77 -0.01
C VAL A 42 -0.94 1.42 -0.59
N ILE A 43 -1.38 1.41 -1.84
CA ILE A 43 -1.63 0.22 -2.62
C ILE A 43 -0.53 0.12 -3.66
N ILE A 44 0.28 -0.93 -3.58
CA ILE A 44 1.28 -1.22 -4.62
C ILE A 44 0.64 -2.05 -5.73
N HIS A 45 1.13 -1.89 -6.95
CA HIS A 45 0.69 -2.70 -8.08
C HIS A 45 1.86 -3.36 -8.80
N GLY A 46 1.65 -4.61 -9.19
CA GLY A 46 2.50 -5.36 -10.12
C GLY A 46 1.73 -6.48 -10.80
N ARG A 47 2.37 -7.16 -11.76
CA ARG A 47 1.74 -8.25 -12.54
C ARG A 47 1.74 -9.61 -11.83
N SER A 48 2.50 -9.75 -10.76
CA SER A 48 2.72 -11.01 -10.05
C SER A 48 2.32 -10.86 -8.61
N GLU A 49 1.34 -11.64 -8.17
CA GLU A 49 0.91 -11.69 -6.77
C GLU A 49 2.08 -12.00 -5.84
N LYS A 50 2.93 -12.96 -6.21
CA LYS A 50 4.15 -13.31 -5.46
C LYS A 50 5.06 -12.11 -5.24
N ASN A 51 5.29 -11.31 -6.27
CA ASN A 51 6.15 -10.14 -6.15
C ASN A 51 5.49 -9.06 -5.29
N CYS A 52 4.18 -8.86 -5.44
CA CYS A 52 3.43 -7.90 -4.64
C CYS A 52 3.44 -8.28 -3.16
N GLN A 53 3.13 -9.54 -2.81
CA GLN A 53 3.17 -10.04 -1.44
C GLN A 53 4.55 -9.83 -0.81
N LYS A 54 5.61 -10.24 -1.53
CA LYS A 54 6.99 -10.03 -1.07
C LYS A 54 7.28 -8.54 -0.81
N THR A 55 6.88 -7.65 -1.71
CA THR A 55 7.12 -6.21 -1.52
C THR A 55 6.31 -5.65 -0.35
N VAL A 56 5.06 -6.07 -0.13
CA VAL A 56 4.27 -5.64 1.04
C VAL A 56 4.95 -6.10 2.33
N GLU A 57 5.40 -7.36 2.42
CA GLU A 57 6.11 -7.88 3.59
C GLU A 57 7.38 -7.08 3.88
N GLU A 58 8.17 -6.77 2.86
CA GLU A 58 9.39 -5.95 3.00
C GLU A 58 9.06 -4.53 3.50
N LEU A 59 8.03 -3.88 2.95
CA LEU A 59 7.59 -2.56 3.39
C LEU A 59 7.05 -2.57 4.83
N GLU A 60 6.33 -3.61 5.23
CA GLU A 60 5.84 -3.77 6.61
C GLU A 60 7.00 -3.94 7.61
N ILE A 61 8.01 -4.76 7.29
CA ILE A 61 9.22 -4.94 8.12
C ILE A 61 9.98 -3.61 8.26
N GLU A 62 10.12 -2.87 7.15
CA GLU A 62 10.78 -1.56 7.14
C GLU A 62 10.06 -0.55 8.06
N GLN A 63 8.74 -0.65 8.21
CA GLN A 63 7.94 0.21 9.10
C GLN A 63 7.98 -0.19 10.57
N GLU A 64 8.10 -1.49 10.89
CA GLU A 64 8.23 -1.98 12.27
C GLU A 64 9.51 -1.42 12.93
N ASN A 65 10.59 -1.27 12.15
CA ASN A 65 11.86 -0.71 12.60
C ASN A 65 11.81 0.78 12.96
N VAL A 66 10.71 1.48 12.66
CA VAL A 66 10.52 2.92 12.94
C VAL A 66 9.87 3.16 14.33
N GLY A 67 9.67 2.12 15.14
CA GLY A 67 9.21 2.24 16.53
C GLY A 67 7.69 2.33 16.70
N ASN A 68 6.93 1.85 15.72
CA ASN A 68 5.47 1.86 15.74
C ASN A 68 4.92 0.68 16.57
N ASN A 69 4.62 0.93 17.86
CA ASN A 69 4.05 -0.06 18.78
C ASN A 69 2.59 -0.48 18.50
N ARG A 70 2.00 -0.03 17.39
CA ARG A 70 0.70 -0.50 16.90
C ARG A 70 0.93 -1.18 15.56
N LYS A 71 0.46 -2.43 15.44
CA LYS A 71 0.40 -3.22 14.22
C LYS A 71 -0.63 -2.62 13.25
N GLN A 72 -0.34 -1.41 12.76
CA GLN A 72 -1.20 -0.64 11.88
C GLN A 72 -0.76 -0.89 10.44
N ARG A 73 -1.41 -1.83 9.76
CA ARG A 73 -1.11 -2.08 8.34
C ARG A 73 -1.67 -0.92 7.51
N ASN A 74 -0.81 -0.20 6.80
CA ASN A 74 -1.19 0.87 5.88
C ASN A 74 -0.72 0.62 4.44
N VAL A 75 -0.31 -0.60 4.14
CA VAL A 75 0.12 -1.03 2.82
C VAL A 75 -0.67 -2.27 2.41
N ASP A 76 -1.10 -2.31 1.15
CA ASP A 76 -1.71 -3.47 0.51
C ASP A 76 -1.30 -3.52 -0.97
N PHE A 77 -1.80 -4.50 -1.74
CA PHE A 77 -1.48 -4.64 -3.15
C PHE A 77 -2.65 -4.97 -4.05
N VAL A 78 -2.50 -4.67 -5.34
CA VAL A 78 -3.30 -5.25 -6.42
C VAL A 78 -2.38 -5.92 -7.44
N ALA A 79 -2.64 -7.20 -7.70
CA ALA A 79 -1.91 -7.98 -8.70
C ALA A 79 -2.76 -8.11 -9.96
N ALA A 80 -2.36 -7.42 -11.03
CA ALA A 80 -3.08 -7.42 -12.29
C ALA A 80 -2.15 -7.03 -13.45
N ASP A 81 -2.54 -7.39 -14.66
CA ASP A 81 -1.97 -6.87 -15.88
C ASP A 81 -2.80 -5.69 -16.38
N PHE A 82 -2.39 -4.48 -16.01
CA PHE A 82 -3.07 -3.25 -16.42
C PHE A 82 -3.03 -2.98 -17.93
N SER A 83 -2.29 -3.78 -18.72
CA SER A 83 -2.40 -3.74 -20.18
C SER A 83 -3.65 -4.46 -20.71
N LYS A 84 -4.31 -5.27 -19.89
CA LYS A 84 -5.54 -6.00 -20.25
C LYS A 84 -6.74 -5.33 -19.60
N LEU A 85 -7.61 -4.75 -20.42
CA LEU A 85 -8.81 -4.07 -19.95
C LEU A 85 -9.71 -4.97 -19.07
N SER A 86 -9.79 -6.27 -19.37
CA SER A 86 -10.56 -7.24 -18.59
C SER A 86 -10.06 -7.45 -17.17
N GLU A 87 -8.82 -7.06 -16.85
CA GLU A 87 -8.24 -7.16 -15.51
C GLU A 87 -8.39 -5.85 -14.72
N VAL A 88 -8.90 -4.77 -15.33
CA VAL A 88 -9.02 -3.44 -14.69
C VAL A 88 -10.41 -2.80 -14.82
N ALA A 89 -11.20 -3.18 -15.82
CA ALA A 89 -12.53 -2.65 -16.07
C ALA A 89 -13.56 -3.79 -16.04
N TYR A 90 -14.72 -3.47 -15.44
CA TYR A 90 -15.89 -4.34 -15.35
C TYR A 90 -16.75 -4.27 -16.61
#